data_AF-A0A5J6PA12-F1
#
_entry.id   AF-A0A5J6PA12-F1
#
_cell.length_a   1.000
_cell.length_b   1.000
_cell.length_c   1.000
_cell.angle_alpha   90.00
_cell.angle_beta   90.00
_cell.angle_gamma   90.00
#
_symmetry.space_group_name_H-M   'P 1'
#
loop_
_entity.id
_entity.type
_entity.pdbx_description
1 polymer ?
#
loop_
_entity_poly.entity_id
_entity_poly.type
_entity_poly.pdbx_seq_one_letter_code
_entity_poly.pdbx_strand_id
1 'polypeptide(L)'
;MMRHLNKPRGTKYRVIYVFSRYCYPLRAARNKTYIFGYEGWYMGIKGVELRKYIPIIKWQKNERLALSFLEEDIKQCVLPCLEIRNHDQHTKLLECFEEVWDAPAIIDYANPQGVLTVERIRELREFLKYARDNEHPIVPALNPMDALVYSNTNLIKAISKHEEIALRLRVSDFKITDANIANCKKADELFAGKNKRLIVDFGNSPQEKDAVNLNDLDLNLKKLRSEGFKNIHIISGAFPSDLSSVKNGPKNFIRYDLEFWKNIQSRHSRGPLGYGDYGILSPGWTEETLQRRGSRVAIRYTCEGSWFILRGANAKKSESIALSELLLNVYEDVFKGADYSWGDKIIADRANQELKDKDKKSGGYHFAEAWNHHITFVIKELIKKTP
;
A
#
# COMPACT_ATOMS: atom_id res chain seq x y z
N MET A 1 5.24 54.29 -41.98
CA MET A 1 6.24 53.61 -41.12
C MET A 1 5.54 53.20 -39.84
N MET A 2 5.69 51.93 -39.43
CA MET A 2 5.10 51.25 -38.26
C MET A 2 3.59 50.92 -38.31
N ARG A 3 3.09 49.77 -37.86
CA ARG A 3 3.50 48.35 -37.86
C ARG A 3 2.26 47.59 -37.33
N HIS A 4 1.91 46.45 -37.96
CA HIS A 4 0.85 45.52 -37.55
C HIS A 4 1.06 44.99 -36.11
N LEU A 5 0.02 44.57 -35.37
CA LEU A 5 -0.49 43.19 -35.39
C LEU A 5 -1.86 43.01 -34.70
N ASN A 6 -2.67 42.17 -35.34
CA ASN A 6 -4.02 41.71 -34.99
C ASN A 6 -4.09 40.82 -33.73
N LYS A 7 -5.19 40.92 -32.97
CA LYS A 7 -5.71 39.85 -32.08
C LYS A 7 -7.02 39.30 -32.67
N PRO A 8 -7.24 37.97 -32.74
CA PRO A 8 -8.56 37.43 -33.06
C PRO A 8 -9.38 37.02 -31.82
N ARG A 9 -10.69 37.19 -32.03
CA ARG A 9 -11.89 36.72 -31.31
C ARG A 9 -11.78 35.21 -31.00
N GLY A 10 -12.29 34.63 -29.92
CA GLY A 10 -13.55 34.86 -29.24
C GLY A 10 -14.58 33.80 -29.66
N THR A 11 -14.46 32.56 -29.15
CA THR A 11 -15.47 31.49 -29.35
C THR A 11 -16.00 31.03 -27.99
N LYS A 12 -17.30 31.22 -27.77
CA LYS A 12 -18.04 30.77 -26.59
C LYS A 12 -18.45 29.31 -26.77
N TYR A 13 -18.21 28.45 -25.79
CA TYR A 13 -18.81 27.11 -25.71
C TYR A 13 -19.99 27.12 -24.73
N ARG A 14 -21.12 26.56 -25.18
CA ARG A 14 -22.32 26.28 -24.38
C ARG A 14 -22.09 24.93 -23.69
N VAL A 15 -22.13 24.90 -22.36
CA VAL A 15 -22.15 23.66 -21.57
C VAL A 15 -23.60 23.21 -21.44
N ILE A 16 -23.91 22.00 -21.89
CA ILE A 16 -25.19 21.31 -21.64
C ILE A 16 -24.91 20.24 -20.60
N TYR A 17 -25.57 20.32 -19.45
CA TYR A 17 -25.57 19.24 -18.46
C TYR A 17 -26.68 18.24 -18.82
N VAL A 18 -26.33 16.96 -18.93
CA VAL A 18 -27.30 15.86 -18.94
C VAL A 18 -27.02 14.98 -17.73
N PHE A 19 -27.92 15.04 -16.75
CA PHE A 19 -27.99 14.07 -15.66
C PHE A 19 -28.67 12.79 -16.18
N SER A 20 -28.04 11.63 -16.03
CA SER A 20 -28.72 10.35 -16.17
C SER A 20 -28.29 9.40 -15.06
N ARG A 21 -29.28 8.98 -14.26
CA ARG A 21 -29.25 7.84 -13.36
C ARG A 21 -29.23 6.53 -14.17
N TYR A 22 -28.85 5.44 -13.49
CA TYR A 22 -28.93 4.01 -13.85
C TYR A 22 -27.63 3.31 -14.29
N CYS A 23 -27.21 2.36 -13.44
CA CYS A 23 -26.20 1.33 -13.66
C CYS A 23 -26.68 0.24 -14.64
N TYR A 24 -25.84 -0.19 -15.58
CA TYR A 24 -25.51 -1.59 -15.94
C TYR A 24 -24.32 -1.57 -16.93
N PRO A 25 -23.40 -2.57 -16.94
CA PRO A 25 -22.17 -2.51 -17.71
C PRO A 25 -22.37 -3.02 -19.14
N LEU A 26 -22.14 -2.16 -20.13
CA LEU A 26 -21.97 -2.57 -21.52
C LEU A 26 -20.48 -2.69 -21.83
N ARG A 27 -20.05 -3.93 -22.14
CA ARG A 27 -18.78 -4.21 -22.84
C ARG A 27 -18.74 -3.40 -24.13
N ALA A 28 -17.74 -2.53 -24.29
CA ALA A 28 -17.44 -1.89 -25.57
C ALA A 28 -15.93 -1.81 -25.82
N ALA A 29 -15.55 -2.55 -26.86
CA ALA A 29 -14.43 -2.45 -27.79
C ALA A 29 -13.20 -1.57 -27.51
N ARG A 30 -12.06 -2.19 -27.84
CA ARG A 30 -10.67 -1.73 -27.95
C ARG A 30 -10.47 -0.44 -28.76
N ASN A 31 -9.32 0.18 -28.48
CA ASN A 31 -8.67 1.35 -29.11
C ASN A 31 -9.04 2.70 -28.51
N LYS A 32 -8.37 3.06 -27.40
CA LYS A 32 -8.07 4.45 -27.08
C LYS A 32 -6.61 4.58 -26.68
N THR A 33 -5.86 5.29 -27.52
CA THR A 33 -4.59 5.91 -27.18
C THR A 33 -4.86 6.87 -26.02
N TYR A 34 -4.33 6.59 -24.83
CA TYR A 34 -4.43 7.50 -23.70
C TYR A 34 -3.42 8.63 -23.87
N ILE A 35 -3.86 9.76 -24.42
CA ILE A 35 -3.21 11.05 -24.23
C ILE A 35 -4.00 11.74 -23.11
N PHE A 36 -3.60 11.50 -21.86
CA PHE A 36 -4.12 12.29 -20.74
C PHE A 36 -3.30 13.58 -20.61
N GLY A 37 -3.80 14.63 -21.24
CA GLY A 37 -3.48 16.01 -20.86
C GLY A 37 -4.44 16.46 -19.76
N TYR A 38 -3.92 16.64 -18.55
CA TYR A 38 -4.60 17.41 -17.51
C TYR A 38 -3.62 18.46 -16.97
N GLU A 39 -3.72 19.67 -17.51
CA GLU A 39 -3.30 20.88 -16.83
C GLU A 39 -4.42 21.29 -15.86
N GLY A 40 -4.18 21.11 -14.57
CA GLY A 40 -5.14 21.45 -13.52
C GLY A 40 -4.49 21.48 -12.14
N TRP A 41 -3.93 22.64 -11.78
CA TRP A 41 -3.73 23.11 -10.41
C TRP A 41 -2.95 22.22 -9.43
N TYR A 42 -1.66 21.99 -9.73
CA TYR A 42 -0.61 21.87 -8.71
C TYR A 42 0.47 22.92 -9.02
N MET A 43 0.19 24.17 -8.66
CA MET A 43 1.24 25.20 -8.73
C MET A 43 2.18 25.06 -7.54
N GLY A 44 3.45 24.72 -7.85
CA GLY A 44 4.62 24.80 -6.98
C GLY A 44 4.72 23.60 -6.04
N ILE A 45 5.49 22.55 -6.34
CA ILE A 45 6.95 22.56 -6.48
C ILE A 45 7.35 21.64 -7.64
N LYS A 46 8.05 22.17 -8.66
CA LYS A 46 8.81 21.33 -9.59
C LYS A 46 9.87 20.58 -8.79
N GLY A 47 9.78 19.24 -8.71
CA GLY A 47 10.91 18.38 -8.37
C GLY A 47 10.78 17.44 -7.19
N VAL A 48 9.64 17.36 -6.50
CA VAL A 48 9.39 16.28 -5.53
C VAL A 48 8.20 15.49 -6.03
N GLU A 49 8.45 14.45 -6.82
CA GLU A 49 7.47 13.37 -6.96
C GLU A 49 7.29 12.81 -5.54
N LEU A 50 6.17 13.15 -4.90
CA LEU A 50 5.84 12.65 -3.58
C LEU A 50 5.86 11.13 -3.69
N ARG A 51 6.82 10.51 -3.01
CA ARG A 51 7.03 9.07 -3.13
C ARG A 51 5.75 8.38 -2.73
N LYS A 52 5.16 7.63 -3.67
CA LYS A 52 3.95 6.85 -3.42
C LYS A 52 4.10 6.05 -2.12
N TYR A 53 3.05 6.07 -1.32
CA TYR A 53 2.92 5.25 -0.12
C TYR A 53 2.92 3.77 -0.51
N ILE A 54 3.67 2.95 0.23
CA ILE A 54 3.74 1.50 -0.01
C ILE A 54 3.09 0.75 1.15
N PRO A 55 1.79 0.43 1.07
CA PRO A 55 1.20 -0.57 1.96
C PRO A 55 1.68 -1.97 1.54
N ILE A 56 2.15 -2.77 2.51
CA ILE A 56 2.44 -4.19 2.30
C ILE A 56 1.13 -4.98 2.41
N ILE A 57 0.62 -5.43 1.27
CA ILE A 57 -0.66 -6.10 1.14
C ILE A 57 -0.45 -7.58 0.84
N LYS A 58 -0.95 -8.44 1.72
CA LYS A 58 -1.04 -9.88 1.44
C LYS A 58 -2.21 -10.10 0.48
N TRP A 59 -2.03 -10.79 -0.65
CA TRP A 59 -3.04 -10.90 -1.72
C TRP A 59 -4.23 -11.80 -1.40
N GLN A 60 -4.95 -11.42 -0.36
CA GLN A 60 -6.03 -12.16 0.29
C GLN A 60 -7.38 -11.49 -0.02
N LYS A 61 -8.48 -12.23 0.16
CA LYS A 61 -9.82 -11.80 -0.29
C LYS A 61 -10.23 -10.39 0.20
N ASN A 62 -10.08 -10.12 1.49
CA ASN A 62 -10.57 -8.86 2.08
C ASN A 62 -9.64 -7.68 1.77
N GLU A 63 -8.34 -7.96 1.64
CA GLU A 63 -7.33 -7.02 1.20
C GLU A 63 -7.58 -6.58 -0.25
N ARG A 64 -7.86 -7.53 -1.16
CA ARG A 64 -8.27 -7.22 -2.54
C ARG A 64 -9.53 -6.37 -2.57
N LEU A 65 -10.53 -6.73 -1.76
CA LEU A 65 -11.77 -5.96 -1.64
C LEU A 65 -11.50 -4.53 -1.18
N ALA A 66 -10.60 -4.33 -0.22
CA ALA A 66 -10.22 -3.00 0.24
C ALA A 66 -9.62 -2.14 -0.87
N LEU A 67 -8.73 -2.73 -1.68
CA LEU A 67 -8.08 -2.06 -2.81
C LEU A 67 -9.06 -1.70 -3.92
N SER A 68 -10.00 -2.59 -4.26
CA SER A 68 -10.98 -2.36 -5.33
C SER A 68 -11.95 -1.20 -5.05
N PHE A 69 -12.03 -0.74 -3.80
CA PHE A 69 -12.88 0.37 -3.36
C PHE A 69 -12.09 1.61 -2.95
N LEU A 70 -10.81 1.72 -3.28
CA LEU A 70 -10.07 2.97 -3.09
C LEU A 70 -10.55 4.02 -4.10
N GLU A 71 -10.73 5.25 -3.64
CA GLU A 71 -11.04 6.40 -4.49
C GLU A 71 -9.86 6.71 -5.43
N GLU A 72 -10.13 7.24 -6.62
CA GLU A 72 -9.12 7.40 -7.67
C GLU A 72 -7.98 8.35 -7.28
N ASP A 73 -8.28 9.43 -6.55
CA ASP A 73 -7.28 10.35 -6.02
C ASP A 73 -6.37 9.70 -4.95
N ILE A 74 -6.91 8.74 -4.19
CA ILE A 74 -6.15 7.92 -3.25
C ILE A 74 -5.28 6.92 -4.01
N LYS A 75 -5.84 6.21 -4.99
CA LYS A 75 -5.12 5.21 -5.79
C LYS A 75 -3.85 5.77 -6.43
N GLN A 76 -3.90 7.00 -6.94
CA GLN A 76 -2.76 7.67 -7.59
C GLN A 76 -1.57 7.90 -6.64
N CYS A 77 -1.81 8.00 -5.34
CA CYS A 77 -0.80 8.21 -4.31
C CYS A 77 -0.25 6.91 -3.72
N VAL A 78 -0.74 5.74 -4.14
CA VAL A 78 -0.42 4.44 -3.56
C VAL A 78 0.32 3.57 -4.59
N LEU A 79 1.35 2.86 -4.13
CA LEU A 79 2.07 1.83 -4.86
C LEU A 79 2.10 0.58 -3.98
N PRO A 80 1.03 -0.25 -3.99
CA PRO A 80 0.94 -1.35 -3.06
C PRO A 80 2.01 -2.40 -3.38
N CYS A 81 2.63 -2.95 -2.34
CA CYS A 81 3.48 -4.12 -2.46
C CYS A 81 2.64 -5.36 -2.17
N LEU A 82 2.29 -6.07 -3.24
CA LEU A 82 1.45 -7.26 -3.21
C LEU A 82 2.31 -8.49 -2.93
N GLU A 83 2.17 -9.04 -1.74
CA GLU A 83 2.81 -10.29 -1.34
C GLU A 83 1.96 -11.48 -1.80
N ILE A 84 2.53 -12.27 -2.69
CA ILE A 84 1.97 -13.53 -3.19
C ILE A 84 2.77 -14.65 -2.53
N ARG A 85 2.15 -15.33 -1.57
CA ARG A 85 2.82 -16.26 -0.64
C ARG A 85 2.47 -17.73 -0.88
N ASN A 86 1.45 -18.01 -1.70
CA ASN A 86 1.07 -19.38 -2.05
C ASN A 86 0.47 -19.47 -3.46
N HIS A 87 0.20 -20.70 -3.90
CA HIS A 87 -0.31 -21.00 -5.23
C HIS A 87 -1.73 -20.43 -5.46
N ASP A 88 -2.64 -20.54 -4.49
CA ASP A 88 -4.00 -19.98 -4.60
C ASP A 88 -3.97 -18.47 -4.84
N GLN A 89 -3.10 -17.75 -4.12
CA GLN A 89 -2.91 -16.32 -4.32
C GLN A 89 -2.33 -16.01 -5.71
N HIS A 90 -1.44 -16.84 -6.23
CA HIS A 90 -0.93 -16.69 -7.60
C HIS A 90 -2.04 -16.86 -8.63
N THR A 91 -2.85 -17.92 -8.52
CA THR A 91 -4.00 -18.16 -9.40
C THR A 91 -4.98 -16.98 -9.34
N LYS A 92 -5.31 -16.51 -8.13
CA LYS A 92 -6.17 -15.33 -7.95
C LYS A 92 -5.58 -14.06 -8.54
N LEU A 93 -4.25 -13.89 -8.48
CA LEU A 93 -3.59 -12.76 -9.10
C LEU A 93 -3.76 -12.78 -10.63
N LEU A 94 -3.58 -13.94 -11.27
CA LEU A 94 -3.82 -14.09 -12.72
C LEU A 94 -5.29 -13.87 -13.10
N GLU A 95 -6.23 -14.27 -12.24
CA GLU A 95 -7.67 -14.18 -12.52
C GLU A 95 -8.23 -12.75 -12.40
N CYS A 96 -7.80 -11.97 -11.40
CA CYS A 96 -8.49 -10.73 -11.03
C CYS A 96 -7.59 -9.54 -10.71
N PHE A 97 -6.31 -9.53 -11.14
CA PHE A 97 -5.43 -8.39 -10.89
C PHE A 97 -6.01 -7.08 -11.43
N GLU A 98 -6.36 -7.02 -12.71
CA GLU A 98 -6.87 -5.79 -13.35
C GLU A 98 -8.20 -5.31 -12.74
N GLU A 99 -9.09 -6.25 -12.38
CA GLU A 99 -10.38 -5.91 -11.74
C GLU A 99 -10.21 -5.33 -10.33
N VAL A 100 -9.14 -5.71 -9.62
CA VAL A 100 -8.87 -5.29 -8.25
C VAL A 100 -7.96 -4.06 -8.20
N TRP A 101 -6.97 -3.98 -9.08
CA TRP A 101 -5.94 -2.96 -9.10
C TRP A 101 -5.41 -2.72 -10.53
N ASP A 102 -5.92 -1.67 -11.15
CA ASP A 102 -5.61 -1.21 -12.51
C ASP A 102 -4.48 -0.15 -12.54
N ALA A 103 -3.73 -0.01 -11.45
CA ALA A 103 -2.65 0.97 -11.28
C ALA A 103 -1.30 0.27 -11.03
N PRO A 104 -0.17 1.00 -11.01
CA PRO A 104 1.11 0.38 -10.73
C PRO A 104 1.15 -0.33 -9.38
N ALA A 105 1.79 -1.50 -9.33
CA ALA A 105 1.93 -2.31 -8.12
C ALA A 105 3.30 -2.99 -8.06
N ILE A 106 3.83 -3.12 -6.85
CA ILE A 106 5.02 -3.93 -6.59
C ILE A 106 4.57 -5.38 -6.37
N ILE A 107 5.25 -6.33 -7.01
CA ILE A 107 4.87 -7.74 -6.98
C ILE A 107 5.98 -8.56 -6.31
N ASP A 108 5.70 -9.08 -5.12
CA ASP A 108 6.66 -9.83 -4.30
C ASP A 108 6.19 -11.28 -4.10
N TYR A 109 6.97 -12.23 -4.62
CA TYR A 109 6.72 -13.66 -4.50
C TYR A 109 7.56 -14.33 -3.40
N ALA A 110 8.45 -13.56 -2.76
CA ALA A 110 9.32 -14.08 -1.74
C ALA A 110 8.51 -14.45 -0.48
N ASN A 111 9.00 -15.45 0.24
CA ASN A 111 8.46 -15.76 1.56
C ASN A 111 8.75 -14.62 2.56
N PRO A 112 8.22 -14.66 3.80
CA PRO A 112 8.47 -13.61 4.79
C PRO A 112 9.96 -13.37 5.11
N GLN A 113 10.81 -14.37 4.96
CA GLN A 113 12.27 -14.28 5.11
C GLN A 113 12.96 -13.67 3.88
N GLY A 114 12.21 -13.38 2.82
CA GLY A 114 12.71 -12.79 1.59
C GLY A 114 13.33 -13.78 0.63
N VAL A 115 13.04 -15.08 0.76
CA VAL A 115 13.55 -16.15 -0.09
C VAL A 115 12.54 -16.52 -1.18
N LEU A 116 13.01 -16.64 -2.43
CA LEU A 116 12.23 -17.17 -3.55
C LEU A 116 12.52 -18.67 -3.77
N THR A 117 11.54 -19.53 -3.51
CA THR A 117 11.70 -20.96 -3.82
C THR A 117 11.61 -21.21 -5.33
N VAL A 118 12.07 -22.38 -5.79
CA VAL A 118 12.05 -22.76 -7.21
C VAL A 118 10.63 -22.68 -7.79
N GLU A 119 9.64 -23.14 -7.03
CA GLU A 119 8.22 -23.09 -7.42
C GLU A 119 7.75 -21.65 -7.56
N ARG A 120 8.08 -20.79 -6.58
CA ARG A 120 7.71 -19.37 -6.60
C ARG A 120 8.39 -18.61 -7.74
N ILE A 121 9.61 -18.98 -8.12
CA ILE A 121 10.30 -18.42 -9.29
C ILE A 121 9.54 -18.72 -10.58
N ARG A 122 9.03 -19.96 -10.74
CA ARG A 122 8.24 -20.34 -11.91
C ARG A 122 6.97 -19.51 -12.01
N GLU A 123 6.22 -19.39 -10.91
CA GLU A 123 4.96 -18.64 -10.86
C GLU A 123 5.17 -17.13 -11.02
N LEU A 124 6.24 -16.57 -10.46
CA LEU A 124 6.63 -15.19 -10.70
C LEU A 124 6.88 -14.97 -12.19
N ARG A 125 7.69 -15.82 -12.84
CA ARG A 125 7.97 -15.69 -14.28
C ARG A 125 6.70 -15.80 -15.14
N GLU A 126 5.78 -16.68 -14.77
CA GLU A 126 4.48 -16.79 -15.41
C GLU A 126 3.68 -15.48 -15.28
N PHE A 127 3.60 -14.92 -14.07
CA PHE A 127 2.92 -13.66 -13.84
C PHE A 127 3.60 -12.48 -14.55
N LEU A 128 4.94 -12.39 -14.57
CA LEU A 128 5.66 -11.34 -15.32
C LEU A 128 5.37 -11.42 -16.81
N LYS A 129 5.24 -12.64 -17.36
CA LYS A 129 4.82 -12.83 -18.75
C LYS A 129 3.40 -12.32 -18.95
N TYR A 130 2.46 -12.76 -18.12
CA TYR A 130 1.07 -12.31 -18.16
C TYR A 130 0.95 -10.79 -18.07
N ALA A 131 1.64 -10.16 -17.11
CA ALA A 131 1.60 -8.72 -16.90
C ALA A 131 2.13 -7.96 -18.11
N ARG A 132 3.23 -8.42 -18.74
CA ARG A 132 3.74 -7.81 -19.97
C ARG A 132 2.77 -7.98 -21.14
N ASP A 133 2.23 -9.18 -21.32
CA ASP A 133 1.33 -9.49 -22.44
C ASP A 133 0.00 -8.72 -22.34
N ASN A 134 -0.37 -8.22 -21.16
CA ASN A 134 -1.53 -7.37 -20.90
C ASN A 134 -1.17 -5.91 -20.53
N GLU A 135 0.08 -5.49 -20.76
CA GLU A 135 0.57 -4.11 -20.52
C GLU A 135 0.33 -3.58 -19.09
N HIS A 136 0.31 -4.47 -18.09
CA HIS A 136 0.15 -4.07 -16.70
C HIS A 136 1.43 -3.41 -16.15
N PRO A 137 1.33 -2.22 -15.52
CA PRO A 137 2.48 -1.47 -15.02
C PRO A 137 3.02 -2.03 -13.70
N ILE A 138 3.58 -3.23 -13.73
CA ILE A 138 4.11 -3.88 -12.53
C ILE A 138 5.58 -3.55 -12.26
N VAL A 139 5.94 -3.56 -10.98
CA VAL A 139 7.31 -3.44 -10.49
C VAL A 139 7.69 -4.75 -9.80
N PRO A 140 8.43 -5.67 -10.45
CA PRO A 140 8.87 -6.90 -9.81
C PRO A 140 9.75 -6.61 -8.59
N ALA A 141 9.49 -7.27 -7.48
CA ALA A 141 10.33 -7.22 -6.28
C ALA A 141 11.30 -8.38 -6.20
N LEU A 142 12.52 -8.08 -5.75
CA LEU A 142 13.54 -9.07 -5.40
C LEU A 142 14.25 -8.69 -4.11
N ASN A 143 14.68 -9.68 -3.36
CA ASN A 143 15.66 -9.48 -2.31
C ASN A 143 17.04 -9.25 -2.95
N PRO A 144 17.77 -8.15 -2.63
CA PRO A 144 19.12 -7.93 -3.15
C PRO A 144 20.10 -9.08 -2.89
N MET A 145 19.91 -9.80 -1.77
CA MET A 145 20.74 -10.96 -1.43
C MET A 145 20.53 -12.11 -2.43
N ASP A 146 19.28 -12.33 -2.84
CA ASP A 146 18.91 -13.42 -3.72
C ASP A 146 19.12 -13.09 -5.20
N ALA A 147 19.09 -11.80 -5.57
CA ALA A 147 19.29 -11.36 -6.95
C ALA A 147 20.58 -11.94 -7.57
N LEU A 148 21.63 -12.09 -6.76
CA LEU A 148 22.90 -12.69 -7.19
C LEU A 148 22.82 -14.19 -7.38
N VAL A 149 22.08 -14.89 -6.51
CA VAL A 149 21.81 -16.32 -6.64
C VAL A 149 21.13 -16.62 -7.97
N TYR A 150 20.24 -15.72 -8.41
CA TYR A 150 19.48 -15.89 -9.65
C TYR A 150 20.10 -15.24 -10.88
N SER A 151 21.28 -14.61 -10.77
CA SER A 151 21.95 -13.85 -11.83
C SER A 151 21.99 -14.57 -13.19
N ASN A 152 22.17 -15.90 -13.19
CA ASN A 152 22.26 -16.73 -14.40
C ASN A 152 20.94 -17.41 -14.81
N THR A 153 19.81 -16.99 -14.25
CA THR A 153 18.51 -17.64 -14.49
C THR A 153 17.66 -16.85 -15.48
N ASN A 154 16.69 -17.53 -16.09
CA ASN A 154 15.66 -16.88 -16.90
C ASN A 154 14.75 -15.93 -16.10
N LEU A 155 14.83 -15.92 -14.76
CA LEU A 155 14.11 -14.98 -13.91
C LEU A 155 14.64 -13.55 -14.12
N ILE A 156 15.96 -13.36 -14.04
CA ILE A 156 16.57 -12.03 -14.20
C ILE A 156 16.31 -11.47 -15.59
N LYS A 157 16.36 -12.32 -16.62
CA LYS A 157 15.96 -11.95 -17.99
C LYS A 157 14.48 -11.57 -18.12
N ALA A 158 13.60 -12.14 -17.29
CA ALA A 158 12.19 -11.77 -17.28
C ALA A 158 11.99 -10.43 -16.58
N ILE A 159 12.63 -10.24 -15.42
CA ILE A 159 12.57 -9.01 -14.62
C ILE A 159 13.17 -7.83 -15.37
N SER A 160 14.28 -8.02 -16.08
CA SER A 160 14.94 -6.96 -16.86
C SER A 160 14.11 -6.44 -18.03
N LYS A 161 12.96 -7.05 -18.35
CA LYS A 161 12.01 -6.53 -19.35
C LYS A 161 11.09 -5.45 -18.79
N HIS A 162 11.03 -5.28 -17.47
CA HIS A 162 10.27 -4.22 -16.82
C HIS A 162 11.11 -2.94 -16.71
N GLU A 163 10.45 -1.78 -16.65
CA GLU A 163 11.11 -0.48 -16.61
C GLU A 163 11.69 -0.17 -15.23
N GLU A 164 10.94 -0.51 -14.18
CA GLU A 164 11.32 -0.33 -12.78
C GLU A 164 11.38 -1.70 -12.07
N ILE A 165 12.31 -1.81 -11.13
CA ILE A 165 12.48 -3.00 -10.26
C ILE A 165 12.52 -2.53 -8.80
N ALA A 166 11.87 -3.28 -7.92
CA ALA A 166 11.97 -3.08 -6.48
C ALA A 166 13.01 -4.03 -5.88
N LEU A 167 14.00 -3.46 -5.20
CA LEU A 167 14.97 -4.18 -4.39
C LEU A 167 14.50 -4.08 -2.94
N ARG A 168 13.88 -5.14 -2.42
CA ARG A 168 13.35 -5.20 -1.05
C ARG A 168 14.35 -5.85 -0.12
N LEU A 169 15.21 -5.02 0.46
CA LEU A 169 16.17 -5.39 1.50
C LEU A 169 15.43 -5.58 2.82
N ARG A 170 15.29 -6.84 3.26
CA ARG A 170 14.80 -7.17 4.61
C ARG A 170 15.94 -7.06 5.61
N VAL A 171 15.72 -6.33 6.69
CA VAL A 171 16.74 -5.97 7.69
C VAL A 171 16.32 -6.50 9.06
N SER A 172 17.25 -7.18 9.73
CA SER A 172 17.10 -7.60 11.12
C SER A 172 17.74 -6.59 12.08
N ASP A 173 17.30 -6.59 13.33
CA ASP A 173 17.88 -5.80 14.43
C ASP A 173 17.99 -4.30 14.15
N PHE A 174 17.17 -3.79 13.23
CA PHE A 174 17.15 -2.38 12.83
C PHE A 174 18.49 -1.84 12.31
N LYS A 175 19.38 -2.70 11.80
CA LYS A 175 20.75 -2.34 11.39
C LYS A 175 21.00 -2.68 9.92
N ILE A 176 21.36 -1.67 9.15
CA ILE A 176 21.86 -1.85 7.78
C ILE A 176 23.37 -2.10 7.87
N THR A 177 23.80 -3.32 7.59
CA THR A 177 25.22 -3.68 7.62
C THR A 177 25.93 -3.35 6.30
N ASP A 178 27.27 -3.29 6.32
CA ASP A 178 28.05 -3.11 5.09
C ASP A 178 27.82 -4.28 4.09
N ALA A 179 27.52 -5.50 4.59
CA ALA A 179 27.12 -6.62 3.74
C ALA A 179 25.79 -6.37 3.03
N ASN A 180 24.82 -5.73 3.70
CA ASN A 180 23.57 -5.34 3.08
C ASN A 180 23.81 -4.32 1.95
N ILE A 181 24.66 -3.32 2.19
CA ILE A 181 25.01 -2.29 1.21
C ILE A 181 25.71 -2.93 0.00
N ALA A 182 26.68 -3.81 0.24
CA ALA A 182 27.39 -4.53 -0.81
C ALA A 182 26.44 -5.38 -1.67
N ASN A 183 25.48 -6.08 -1.05
CA ASN A 183 24.48 -6.86 -1.79
C ASN A 183 23.55 -5.96 -2.61
N CYS A 184 23.14 -4.81 -2.08
CA CYS A 184 22.36 -3.83 -2.83
C CYS A 184 23.15 -3.31 -4.05
N LYS A 185 24.42 -2.96 -3.87
CA LYS A 185 25.29 -2.50 -4.97
C LYS A 185 25.42 -3.55 -6.07
N LYS A 186 25.71 -4.81 -5.72
CA LYS A 186 25.82 -5.89 -6.72
C LYS A 186 24.49 -6.14 -7.44
N ALA A 187 23.36 -6.04 -6.73
CA ALA A 187 22.04 -6.11 -7.36
C ALA A 187 21.77 -4.92 -8.28
N ASP A 188 22.24 -3.72 -7.95
CA ASP A 188 22.15 -2.54 -8.82
C ASP A 188 22.90 -2.74 -10.14
N GLU A 189 24.11 -3.30 -10.07
CA GLU A 189 24.96 -3.63 -11.22
C GLU A 189 24.27 -4.64 -12.15
N LEU A 190 23.62 -5.66 -11.59
CA LEU A 190 22.86 -6.66 -12.36
C LEU A 190 21.71 -6.03 -13.18
N PHE A 191 21.16 -4.93 -12.69
CA PHE A 191 20.07 -4.19 -13.31
C PHE A 191 20.51 -2.80 -13.79
N ALA A 192 21.78 -2.63 -14.17
CA ALA A 192 22.33 -1.37 -14.65
C ALA A 192 21.43 -0.74 -15.75
N GLY A 193 21.20 0.58 -15.66
CA GLY A 193 20.35 1.32 -16.60
C GLY A 193 18.83 1.21 -16.36
N LYS A 194 18.37 0.40 -15.40
CA LYS A 194 16.94 0.38 -14.99
C LYS A 194 16.62 1.42 -13.93
N ASN A 195 15.35 1.76 -13.78
CA ASN A 195 14.85 2.46 -12.60
C ASN A 195 14.80 1.48 -11.43
N LYS A 196 15.32 1.87 -10.27
CA LYS A 196 15.29 1.03 -9.07
C LYS A 196 14.69 1.75 -7.89
N ARG A 197 13.90 0.99 -7.14
CA ARG A 197 13.37 1.38 -5.84
C ARG A 197 13.96 0.47 -4.78
N LEU A 198 14.70 1.04 -3.86
CA LEU A 198 15.20 0.33 -2.70
C LEU A 198 14.15 0.43 -1.58
N ILE A 199 13.60 -0.70 -1.18
CA ILE A 199 12.77 -0.82 0.00
C ILE A 199 13.65 -1.38 1.10
N VAL A 200 13.87 -0.61 2.17
CA VAL A 200 14.47 -1.06 3.41
C VAL A 200 13.33 -1.46 4.35
N ASP A 201 13.15 -2.77 4.48
CA ASP A 201 12.05 -3.36 5.21
C ASP A 201 12.52 -3.95 6.54
N PHE A 202 12.07 -3.36 7.64
CA PHE A 202 12.40 -3.79 8.99
C PHE A 202 11.45 -4.86 9.52
N GLY A 203 10.38 -5.19 8.79
CA GLY A 203 9.31 -6.04 9.29
C GLY A 203 8.61 -5.34 10.45
N ASN A 204 8.95 -5.70 11.69
CA ASN A 204 8.41 -5.04 12.88
C ASN A 204 9.09 -3.69 13.11
N SER A 205 8.35 -2.73 13.64
CA SER A 205 8.87 -1.44 14.09
C SER A 205 9.48 -1.54 15.50
N PRO A 206 10.46 -0.70 15.84
CA PRO A 206 10.99 -0.64 17.20
C PRO A 206 9.88 -0.14 18.14
N GLN A 207 9.65 -0.87 19.23
CA GLN A 207 8.61 -0.53 20.21
C GLN A 207 9.14 0.40 21.32
N GLU A 208 10.46 0.51 21.44
CA GLU A 208 11.13 1.35 22.44
C GLU A 208 11.94 2.45 21.75
N LYS A 209 11.97 3.63 22.36
CA LYS A 209 12.53 4.86 21.79
C LYS A 209 14.02 4.74 21.42
N ASP A 210 14.77 3.92 22.16
CA ASP A 210 16.22 3.75 22.01
C ASP A 210 16.62 2.37 21.45
N ALA A 211 15.65 1.58 20.99
CA ALA A 211 15.94 0.27 20.39
C ALA A 211 16.77 0.36 19.09
N VAL A 212 16.87 1.57 18.50
CA VAL A 212 17.58 1.81 17.24
C VAL A 212 18.53 2.98 17.38
N ASN A 213 19.78 2.78 16.96
CA ASN A 213 20.71 3.88 16.76
C ASN A 213 20.37 4.62 15.46
N LEU A 214 19.54 5.66 15.55
CA LEU A 214 19.08 6.42 14.39
C LEU A 214 20.21 7.15 13.63
N ASN A 215 21.33 7.48 14.30
CA ASN A 215 22.47 8.12 13.65
C ASN A 215 23.23 7.11 12.77
N ASP A 216 23.43 5.88 13.25
CA ASP A 216 24.02 4.81 12.46
C ASP A 216 23.12 4.42 11.29
N LEU A 217 21.80 4.32 11.52
CA LEU A 217 20.84 4.05 10.46
C LEU A 217 20.88 5.15 9.38
N ASP A 218 20.86 6.43 9.76
CA ASP A 218 20.98 7.55 8.82
C ASP A 218 22.30 7.51 8.02
N LEU A 219 23.42 7.22 8.69
CA LEU A 219 24.71 7.07 8.03
C LEU A 219 24.67 5.96 6.95
N ASN A 220 24.09 4.80 7.26
CA ASN A 220 24.01 3.70 6.33
C ASN A 220 23.00 3.96 5.19
N LEU A 221 21.90 4.68 5.45
CA LEU A 221 21.01 5.19 4.39
C LEU A 221 21.73 6.18 3.47
N LYS A 222 22.59 7.05 4.01
CA LYS A 222 23.43 7.96 3.22
C LYS A 222 24.45 7.21 2.37
N LYS A 223 25.01 6.09 2.86
CA LYS A 223 25.86 5.19 2.07
C LYS A 223 25.07 4.56 0.91
N LEU A 224 23.88 4.01 1.16
CA LEU A 224 23.01 3.47 0.10
C LEU A 224 22.72 4.51 -0.99
N ARG A 225 22.48 5.77 -0.62
CA ARG A 225 22.32 6.85 -1.61
C ARG A 225 23.59 7.14 -2.41
N SER A 226 24.76 7.08 -1.76
CA SER A 226 26.04 7.21 -2.47
C SER A 226 26.27 6.10 -3.49
N GLU A 227 25.71 4.91 -3.26
CA GLU A 227 25.69 3.81 -4.24
C GLU A 227 24.67 4.00 -5.38
N GLY A 228 23.97 5.14 -5.44
CA GLY A 228 23.07 5.50 -6.54
C GLY A 228 21.59 5.27 -6.25
N PHE A 229 21.22 4.71 -5.09
CA PHE A 229 19.83 4.53 -4.71
C PHE A 229 19.14 5.86 -4.38
N LYS A 230 18.60 6.51 -5.41
CA LYS A 230 17.82 7.73 -5.24
C LYS A 230 16.46 7.44 -4.64
N ASN A 231 15.82 6.33 -5.00
CA ASN A 231 14.47 5.99 -4.54
C ASN A 231 14.48 4.98 -3.38
N ILE A 232 14.71 5.44 -2.14
CA ILE A 232 14.63 4.66 -0.90
C ILE A 232 13.28 4.83 -0.19
N HIS A 233 12.68 3.72 0.22
CA HIS A 233 11.50 3.63 1.10
C HIS A 233 11.86 2.89 2.38
N ILE A 234 11.29 3.34 3.50
CA ILE A 234 11.40 2.69 4.80
C ILE A 234 10.06 2.04 5.11
N ILE A 235 10.09 0.75 5.41
CA ILE A 235 8.90 -0.04 5.76
C ILE A 235 9.08 -0.68 7.12
N SER A 236 8.06 -0.56 7.97
CA SER A 236 7.96 -1.30 9.23
C SER A 236 6.48 -1.41 9.64
N GLY A 237 6.15 -2.28 10.60
CA GLY A 237 4.80 -2.44 11.12
C GLY A 237 4.76 -2.45 12.64
N ALA A 238 3.80 -1.74 13.23
CA ALA A 238 3.56 -1.74 14.67
C ALA A 238 2.26 -2.45 15.08
N PHE A 239 1.45 -2.94 14.13
CA PHE A 239 0.17 -3.55 14.48
C PHE A 239 0.40 -4.81 15.33
N PRO A 240 -0.32 -4.97 16.46
CA PRO A 240 -0.05 -6.05 17.40
C PRO A 240 -0.25 -7.42 16.76
N SER A 241 0.52 -8.41 17.22
CA SER A 241 0.42 -9.81 16.77
C SER A 241 -0.96 -10.40 16.98
N ASP A 242 -1.67 -9.95 18.00
CA ASP A 242 -3.03 -10.35 18.32
C ASP A 242 -3.78 -9.24 19.08
N LEU A 243 -5.10 -9.41 19.21
CA LEU A 243 -5.97 -8.46 19.89
C LEU A 243 -6.47 -9.00 21.25
N SER A 244 -5.83 -10.03 21.81
CA SER A 244 -6.23 -10.68 23.08
C SER A 244 -6.32 -9.71 24.26
N SER A 245 -5.48 -8.68 24.24
CA SER A 245 -5.46 -7.62 25.25
C SER A 245 -6.63 -6.64 25.17
N VAL A 246 -7.42 -6.65 24.08
CA VAL A 246 -8.67 -5.89 23.95
C VAL A 246 -9.81 -6.73 24.51
N LYS A 247 -10.19 -6.47 25.76
CA LYS A 247 -11.23 -7.23 26.49
C LYS A 247 -12.53 -6.44 26.60
N ASN A 248 -12.50 -5.34 27.36
CA ASN A 248 -13.65 -4.49 27.63
C ASN A 248 -13.34 -3.08 27.12
N GLY A 249 -14.21 -2.54 26.28
CA GLY A 249 -14.04 -1.19 25.73
C GLY A 249 -12.90 -1.07 24.70
N PRO A 250 -12.61 0.16 24.27
CA PRO A 250 -11.62 0.43 23.25
C PRO A 250 -10.20 0.30 23.78
N LYS A 251 -9.28 0.01 22.86
CA LYS A 251 -7.85 0.11 23.13
C LYS A 251 -7.13 0.76 21.97
N ASN A 252 -6.23 1.68 22.28
CA ASN A 252 -5.35 2.30 21.31
C ASN A 252 -4.02 1.53 21.24
N PHE A 253 -3.54 1.30 20.02
CA PHE A 253 -2.20 0.79 19.74
C PHE A 253 -1.43 1.87 18.99
N ILE A 254 -0.24 2.22 19.46
CA ILE A 254 0.56 3.31 18.90
C ILE A 254 1.14 2.88 17.55
N ARG A 255 1.14 3.80 16.57
CA ARG A 255 1.76 3.67 15.25
C ARG A 255 3.29 3.87 15.35
N TYR A 256 3.98 2.98 16.07
CA TYR A 256 5.44 3.08 16.19
C TYR A 256 6.15 2.98 14.83
N ASP A 257 5.54 2.35 13.82
CA ASP A 257 6.04 2.35 12.43
C ASP A 257 6.09 3.76 11.83
N LEU A 258 5.06 4.57 12.07
CA LEU A 258 4.98 5.95 11.60
C LEU A 258 5.94 6.84 12.38
N GLU A 259 5.98 6.70 13.70
CA GLU A 259 6.92 7.44 14.55
C GLU A 259 8.37 7.16 14.14
N PHE A 260 8.72 5.88 13.96
CA PHE A 260 10.03 5.46 13.51
C PHE A 260 10.40 6.09 12.16
N TRP A 261 9.49 6.04 11.18
CA TRP A 261 9.70 6.69 9.88
C TRP A 261 9.90 8.21 10.00
N LYS A 262 9.05 8.92 10.76
CA LYS A 262 9.19 10.37 10.98
C LYS A 262 10.52 10.73 11.64
N ASN A 263 10.94 9.91 12.61
CA ASN A 263 12.20 10.11 13.34
C ASN A 263 13.43 9.92 12.45
N ILE A 264 13.42 8.95 11.52
CA ILE A 264 14.53 8.79 10.57
C ILE A 264 14.46 9.84 9.44
N GLN A 265 13.26 10.15 8.94
CA GLN A 265 13.04 11.16 7.89
C GLN A 265 13.51 12.55 8.31
N SER A 266 13.21 12.97 9.55
CA SER A 266 13.63 14.28 10.08
C SER A 266 15.14 14.41 10.26
N ARG A 267 15.87 13.29 10.41
CA ARG A 267 17.34 13.26 10.53
C ARG A 267 18.02 13.14 9.18
N HIS A 268 17.34 12.53 8.21
CA HIS A 268 17.95 12.16 6.94
C HIS A 268 18.06 13.35 5.98
N SER A 269 19.28 13.85 5.79
CA SER A 269 19.53 15.07 5.03
C SER A 269 19.76 14.88 3.52
N ARG A 270 19.84 13.64 3.02
CA ARG A 270 20.15 13.37 1.59
C ARG A 270 18.90 13.12 0.74
N GLY A 271 17.84 13.90 0.96
CA GLY A 271 16.57 13.84 0.22
C GLY A 271 15.53 12.94 0.88
N PRO A 272 14.26 12.99 0.44
CA PRO A 272 13.15 12.35 1.14
C PRO A 272 13.24 10.82 1.10
N LEU A 273 12.85 10.17 2.20
CA LEU A 273 12.62 8.74 2.32
C LEU A 273 11.12 8.47 2.13
N GLY A 274 10.80 7.50 1.28
CA GLY A 274 9.41 7.08 1.09
C GLY A 274 8.89 6.33 2.31
N TYR A 275 7.59 6.42 2.54
CA TYR A 275 6.92 5.71 3.63
C TYR A 275 6.20 4.45 3.13
N GLY A 276 6.24 3.41 3.93
CA GLY A 276 5.36 2.25 3.81
C GLY A 276 5.20 1.55 5.15
N ASP A 277 4.17 0.73 5.24
CA ASP A 277 3.85 -0.02 6.46
C ASP A 277 3.14 -1.34 6.15
N TYR A 278 2.88 -2.13 7.19
CA TYR A 278 2.08 -3.35 7.12
C TYR A 278 0.59 -3.13 7.46
N GLY A 279 0.20 -1.86 7.54
CA GLY A 279 -1.14 -1.39 7.89
C GLY A 279 -1.76 -2.04 9.11
N ILE A 280 -2.93 -2.65 8.93
CA ILE A 280 -3.75 -3.20 10.03
C ILE A 280 -3.42 -4.67 10.35
N LEU A 281 -2.27 -5.16 9.88
CA LEU A 281 -1.78 -6.52 10.12
C LEU A 281 -0.38 -6.49 10.73
N SER A 282 -0.09 -7.44 11.61
CA SER A 282 1.29 -7.62 12.06
C SER A 282 2.16 -8.15 10.91
N PRO A 283 3.40 -7.66 10.76
CA PRO A 283 4.40 -8.19 9.82
C PRO A 283 4.60 -9.70 9.98
N GLY A 284 4.57 -10.19 11.23
CA GLY A 284 4.79 -11.59 11.59
C GLY A 284 3.65 -12.54 11.24
N TRP A 285 2.51 -12.07 10.73
CA TRP A 285 1.40 -12.96 10.38
C TRP A 285 1.75 -13.90 9.23
N THR A 286 1.70 -15.20 9.53
CA THR A 286 1.86 -16.31 8.58
C THR A 286 0.55 -16.60 7.84
N GLU A 287 0.61 -17.39 6.77
CA GLU A 287 -0.60 -17.85 6.07
C GLU A 287 -1.52 -18.68 6.98
N GLU A 288 -0.95 -19.48 7.89
CA GLU A 288 -1.70 -20.21 8.92
C GLU A 288 -2.45 -19.25 9.85
N THR A 289 -1.80 -18.16 10.28
CA THR A 289 -2.43 -17.14 11.12
C THR A 289 -3.58 -16.45 10.36
N LEU A 290 -3.38 -16.17 9.07
CA LEU A 290 -4.40 -15.56 8.22
C LEU A 290 -5.60 -16.47 8.00
N GLN A 291 -5.42 -17.79 7.95
CA GLN A 291 -6.53 -18.74 7.86
C GLN A 291 -7.37 -18.78 9.15
N ARG A 292 -6.74 -18.52 10.31
CA ARG A 292 -7.41 -18.49 11.62
C ARG A 292 -8.03 -17.14 11.97
N ARG A 293 -7.91 -16.14 11.10
CA ARG A 293 -8.47 -14.80 11.33
C ARG A 293 -10.00 -14.83 11.28
N GLY A 294 -10.63 -14.00 12.09
CA GLY A 294 -12.10 -13.87 12.10
C GLY A 294 -12.83 -14.73 13.14
N SER A 295 -12.13 -15.35 14.09
CA SER A 295 -12.77 -15.96 15.27
C SER A 295 -13.54 -14.94 16.13
N ARG A 296 -13.22 -13.65 16.00
CA ARG A 296 -13.91 -12.50 16.58
C ARG A 296 -13.93 -11.34 15.60
N VAL A 297 -15.04 -10.61 15.54
CA VAL A 297 -15.09 -9.33 14.83
C VAL A 297 -14.42 -8.24 15.66
N ALA A 298 -13.91 -7.24 14.96
CA ALA A 298 -13.22 -6.10 15.57
C ALA A 298 -13.26 -4.92 14.61
N ILE A 299 -13.54 -3.72 15.11
CA ILE A 299 -13.27 -2.48 14.39
C ILE A 299 -11.78 -2.16 14.58
N ARG A 300 -11.06 -1.96 13.47
CA ARG A 300 -9.66 -1.52 13.47
C ARG A 300 -9.60 -0.18 12.77
N TYR A 301 -9.71 0.88 13.56
CA TYR A 301 -9.87 2.23 13.04
C TYR A 301 -8.54 2.98 13.13
N THR A 302 -8.08 3.61 12.04
CA THR A 302 -6.78 4.28 12.05
C THR A 302 -6.98 5.74 12.45
N CYS A 303 -6.28 6.16 13.49
CA CYS A 303 -6.31 7.51 14.01
C CYS A 303 -4.94 8.17 13.87
N GLU A 304 -4.85 9.44 14.26
CA GLU A 304 -3.57 10.12 14.30
C GLU A 304 -2.65 9.43 15.32
N GLY A 305 -1.52 8.90 14.85
CA GLY A 305 -0.52 8.24 15.68
C GLY A 305 -0.94 6.91 16.32
N SER A 306 -2.16 6.40 16.08
CA SER A 306 -2.63 5.14 16.70
C SER A 306 -3.65 4.38 15.85
N TRP A 307 -3.95 3.15 16.25
CA TRP A 307 -5.17 2.44 15.86
C TRP A 307 -6.11 2.34 17.05
N PHE A 308 -7.33 2.82 16.89
CA PHE A 308 -8.43 2.64 17.83
C PHE A 308 -9.13 1.31 17.54
N ILE A 309 -9.08 0.40 18.52
CA ILE A 309 -9.60 -0.96 18.37
C ILE A 309 -10.80 -1.19 19.29
N LEU A 310 -11.92 -1.59 18.70
CA LEU A 310 -13.03 -2.22 19.42
C LEU A 310 -13.08 -3.71 19.05
N ARG A 311 -13.32 -4.59 20.03
CA ARG A 311 -13.32 -6.03 19.80
C ARG A 311 -14.58 -6.67 20.37
N GLY A 312 -15.25 -7.47 19.55
CA GLY A 312 -16.44 -8.21 19.94
C GLY A 312 -16.09 -9.51 20.65
N ALA A 313 -17.06 -10.08 21.36
CA ALA A 313 -16.86 -11.33 22.09
C ALA A 313 -16.72 -12.55 21.17
N ASN A 314 -17.31 -12.48 19.97
CA ASN A 314 -17.40 -13.58 19.01
C ASN A 314 -17.45 -13.02 17.56
N ALA A 315 -17.62 -13.90 16.56
CA ALA A 315 -17.64 -13.52 15.14
C ALA A 315 -19.05 -13.18 14.60
N LYS A 316 -20.08 -13.09 15.46
CA LYS A 316 -21.46 -12.91 15.02
C LYS A 316 -21.68 -11.55 14.39
N LYS A 317 -22.66 -11.50 13.50
CA LYS A 317 -23.13 -10.26 12.87
C LYS A 317 -23.64 -9.23 13.88
N SER A 318 -24.35 -9.68 14.92
CA SER A 318 -24.85 -8.82 15.99
C SER A 318 -23.71 -8.07 16.70
N GLU A 319 -22.59 -8.74 16.97
CA GLU A 319 -21.40 -8.07 17.51
C GLU A 319 -20.87 -7.02 16.54
N SER A 320 -20.80 -7.35 15.25
CA SER A 320 -20.30 -6.41 14.23
C SER A 320 -21.15 -5.15 14.17
N ILE A 321 -22.47 -5.29 14.28
CA ILE A 321 -23.44 -4.19 14.34
C ILE A 321 -23.21 -3.37 15.62
N ALA A 322 -23.22 -4.02 16.78
CA ALA A 322 -23.02 -3.35 18.07
C ALA A 322 -21.70 -2.56 18.14
N LEU A 323 -20.60 -3.12 17.60
CA LEU A 323 -19.32 -2.39 17.54
C LEU A 323 -19.37 -1.17 16.63
N SER A 324 -20.15 -1.23 15.54
CA SER A 324 -20.30 -0.10 14.62
C SER A 324 -21.19 0.98 15.22
N GLU A 325 -22.27 0.60 15.91
CA GLU A 325 -23.10 1.51 16.69
C GLU A 325 -22.29 2.18 17.82
N LEU A 326 -21.43 1.43 18.52
CA LEU A 326 -20.51 2.00 19.52
C LEU A 326 -19.57 3.03 18.91
N LEU A 327 -18.95 2.72 17.77
CA LEU A 327 -18.05 3.67 17.10
C LEU A 327 -18.80 4.95 16.70
N LEU A 328 -20.02 4.84 16.16
CA LEU A 328 -20.77 6.01 15.67
C LEU A 328 -21.43 6.82 16.77
N ASN A 329 -21.93 6.19 17.83
CA ASN A 329 -22.78 6.87 18.83
C ASN A 329 -22.06 7.18 20.15
N VAL A 330 -21.00 6.44 20.47
CA VAL A 330 -20.25 6.61 21.73
C VAL A 330 -18.86 7.19 21.49
N TYR A 331 -18.24 6.85 20.35
CA TYR A 331 -16.92 7.35 19.95
C TYR A 331 -17.02 8.19 18.67
N GLU A 332 -18.03 9.05 18.61
CA GLU A 332 -18.34 9.88 17.43
C GLU A 332 -17.17 10.81 17.04
N ASP A 333 -16.38 11.23 18.01
CA ASP A 333 -15.18 12.05 17.85
C ASP A 333 -14.02 11.30 17.16
N VAL A 334 -14.02 9.97 17.28
CA VAL A 334 -13.06 9.09 16.60
C VAL A 334 -13.48 8.85 15.15
N PHE A 335 -14.79 8.68 14.89
CA PHE A 335 -15.31 8.34 13.58
C PHE A 335 -15.21 9.51 12.58
N LYS A 336 -14.59 9.29 11.43
CA LYS A 336 -14.40 10.31 10.38
C LYS A 336 -15.64 10.60 9.53
N GLY A 337 -16.71 9.85 9.72
CA GLY A 337 -17.95 10.00 8.96
C GLY A 337 -18.02 9.07 7.74
N ALA A 338 -19.25 8.75 7.33
CA ALA A 338 -19.53 7.76 6.28
C ALA A 338 -18.91 8.10 4.92
N ASP A 339 -18.74 9.40 4.62
CA ASP A 339 -18.21 9.88 3.34
C ASP A 339 -16.67 9.96 3.32
N TYR A 340 -15.98 9.56 4.40
CA TYR A 340 -14.53 9.66 4.49
C TYR A 340 -13.79 8.62 3.63
N SER A 341 -14.28 7.37 3.65
CA SER A 341 -13.79 6.24 2.85
C SER A 341 -14.89 5.20 2.65
N TRP A 342 -14.70 4.28 1.71
CA TRP A 342 -15.60 3.13 1.57
C TRP A 342 -15.67 2.30 2.86
N GLY A 343 -14.54 2.14 3.56
CA GLY A 343 -14.52 1.45 4.85
C GLY A 343 -15.42 2.11 5.89
N ASP A 344 -15.39 3.44 5.97
CA ASP A 344 -16.25 4.22 6.86
C ASP A 344 -17.72 4.09 6.51
N LYS A 345 -18.04 4.13 5.21
CA LYS A 345 -19.40 3.90 4.73
C LYS A 345 -19.93 2.53 5.16
N ILE A 346 -19.12 1.48 5.04
CA ILE A 346 -19.55 0.12 5.46
C ILE A 346 -19.84 0.07 6.96
N ILE A 347 -19.05 0.74 7.79
CA ILE A 347 -19.28 0.80 9.23
C ILE A 347 -20.59 1.57 9.53
N ALA A 348 -20.81 2.71 8.88
CA ALA A 348 -22.03 3.50 9.04
C ALA A 348 -23.29 2.75 8.57
N ASP A 349 -23.24 2.12 7.40
CA ASP A 349 -24.34 1.28 6.89
C ASP A 349 -24.66 0.15 7.88
N ARG A 350 -23.64 -0.42 8.52
CA ARG A 350 -23.84 -1.49 9.49
C ARG A 350 -24.55 -1.00 10.76
N ALA A 351 -24.28 0.22 11.21
CA ALA A 351 -24.92 0.84 12.36
C ALA A 351 -26.33 1.38 12.06
N ASN A 352 -26.66 1.63 10.79
CA ASN A 352 -27.96 2.19 10.41
C ASN A 352 -29.12 1.21 10.72
N GLN A 353 -30.06 1.61 11.57
CA GLN A 353 -31.22 0.79 11.98
C GLN A 353 -32.28 0.67 10.88
N GLU A 354 -32.31 1.57 9.90
CA GLU A 354 -33.25 1.54 8.77
C GLU A 354 -32.84 0.50 7.72
N LEU A 355 -31.55 0.13 7.68
CA LEU A 355 -31.06 -0.91 6.77
C LEU A 355 -31.39 -2.29 7.32
N LYS A 356 -31.98 -3.14 6.46
CA LYS A 356 -32.26 -4.53 6.81
C LYS A 356 -30.96 -5.27 7.09
N ASP A 357 -30.98 -6.15 8.08
CA ASP A 357 -29.81 -6.94 8.45
C ASP A 357 -29.15 -7.61 7.25
N LYS A 358 -29.90 -8.22 6.33
CA LYS A 358 -29.34 -8.88 5.14
C LYS A 358 -28.44 -7.97 4.27
N ASP A 359 -28.67 -6.66 4.29
CA ASP A 359 -27.95 -5.68 3.49
C ASP A 359 -26.69 -5.16 4.21
N LYS A 360 -26.59 -5.36 5.54
CA LYS A 360 -25.42 -5.01 6.36
C LYS A 360 -24.26 -5.98 6.14
N LYS A 361 -23.12 -5.48 5.64
CA LYS A 361 -21.90 -6.28 5.46
C LYS A 361 -21.24 -6.55 6.81
N SER A 362 -20.87 -7.80 7.11
CA SER A 362 -20.29 -8.23 8.40
C SER A 362 -19.29 -9.38 8.23
N GLY A 363 -18.75 -9.89 9.34
CA GLY A 363 -17.80 -11.01 9.33
C GLY A 363 -16.42 -10.55 8.85
N GLY A 364 -15.86 -11.21 7.83
CA GLY A 364 -14.52 -10.89 7.30
C GLY A 364 -14.34 -9.45 6.77
N TYR A 365 -15.43 -8.73 6.50
CA TYR A 365 -15.42 -7.33 6.04
C TYR A 365 -14.66 -6.39 6.97
N HIS A 366 -14.56 -6.72 8.25
CA HIS A 366 -13.80 -5.91 9.22
C HIS A 366 -12.29 -5.81 8.93
N PHE A 367 -11.75 -6.64 8.03
CA PHE A 367 -10.41 -6.45 7.46
C PHE A 367 -10.43 -5.54 6.23
N ALA A 368 -11.45 -5.66 5.38
CA ALA A 368 -11.57 -4.86 4.16
C ALA A 368 -11.80 -3.38 4.50
N GLU A 369 -12.76 -3.10 5.39
CA GLU A 369 -13.05 -1.74 5.84
C GLU A 369 -11.86 -1.10 6.55
N ALA A 370 -11.15 -1.89 7.38
CA ALA A 370 -9.97 -1.43 8.09
C ALA A 370 -8.81 -1.07 7.14
N TRP A 371 -8.53 -1.91 6.14
CA TRP A 371 -7.50 -1.61 5.14
C TRP A 371 -7.86 -0.40 4.28
N ASN A 372 -9.10 -0.32 3.81
CA ASN A 372 -9.55 0.78 2.96
C ASN A 372 -9.48 2.12 3.72
N HIS A 373 -10.02 2.16 4.94
CA HIS A 373 -9.94 3.32 5.82
C HIS A 373 -8.48 3.67 6.14
N HIS A 374 -7.64 2.68 6.47
CA HIS A 374 -6.23 2.90 6.81
C HIS A 374 -5.45 3.56 5.68
N ILE A 375 -5.54 3.01 4.47
CA ILE A 375 -4.84 3.56 3.29
C ILE A 375 -5.34 4.98 3.02
N THR A 376 -6.66 5.18 3.07
CA THR A 376 -7.27 6.51 2.89
C THR A 376 -6.77 7.50 3.93
N PHE A 377 -6.69 7.09 5.20
CA PHE A 377 -6.20 7.91 6.30
C PHE A 377 -4.72 8.29 6.11
N VAL A 378 -3.86 7.33 5.76
CA VAL A 378 -2.44 7.58 5.53
C VAL A 378 -2.25 8.62 4.42
N ILE A 379 -3.01 8.53 3.33
CA ILE A 379 -2.92 9.48 2.22
C ILE A 379 -3.54 10.84 2.57
N LYS A 380 -4.79 10.89 3.05
CA LYS A 380 -5.52 12.16 3.29
C LYS A 380 -4.90 12.96 4.43
N GLU A 381 -4.47 12.30 5.50
CA GLU A 381 -4.10 12.98 6.74
C GLU A 381 -2.61 12.97 7.04
N LEU A 382 -1.89 11.86 6.77
CA LEU A 382 -0.51 11.73 7.26
C LEU A 382 0.50 12.23 6.25
N ILE A 383 0.45 11.73 5.01
CA ILE A 383 1.48 12.04 4.01
C ILE A 383 1.24 13.41 3.39
N LYS A 384 -0.01 13.78 3.10
CA LYS A 384 -0.34 15.11 2.55
C LYS A 384 -0.05 16.27 3.52
N LYS A 385 -0.02 16.02 4.84
CA LYS A 385 0.33 17.03 5.86
C LYS A 385 1.82 17.09 6.20
N THR A 386 2.62 16.15 5.71
CA THR A 386 4.07 16.17 5.95
C THR A 386 4.72 17.16 4.97
N PRO A 387 5.50 18.15 5.45
CA PRO A 387 6.07 19.23 4.63
C PRO A 387 6.95 18.76 3.45
#